data_AF-A0A2G9SSU2-F1
#
_entry.id   AF-A0A2G9SSU2-F1
#
_cell.length_a   1.000
_cell.length_b   1.000
_cell.length_c   1.000
_cell.angle_alpha   90.00
_cell.angle_beta   90.00
_cell.angle_gamma   90.00
#
_symmetry.space_group_name_H-M   'P 1'
#
loop_
_entity.id
_entity.type
_entity.pdbx_description
1 polymer ?
#
loop_
_entity_poly.entity_id
_entity_poly.type
_entity_poly.pdbx_seq_one_letter_code
_entity_poly.pdbx_strand_id
1 'polypeptide(L)' 'DAIGAIANAVVARGAQAFGLWPRAGYEFEQSKGLYDEQHFWGLVLDFENQSDLTDQRIKQWCAQIREELGIDAQA' A
#
# COMPACT_ATOMS: atom_id res chain seq x y z
N ASP A 1 -2.73 -5.55 9.99
CA ASP A 1 -1.96 -6.82 10.10
C ASP A 1 -2.06 -7.78 8.92
N ALA A 2 -3.25 -8.11 8.40
CA ALA A 2 -3.39 -9.10 7.31
C ALA A 2 -2.53 -8.81 6.06
N ILE A 3 -2.38 -7.53 5.70
CA ILE A 3 -1.59 -7.08 4.55
C ILE A 3 -0.15 -7.60 4.62
N GLY A 4 0.52 -7.49 5.77
CA GLY A 4 1.90 -7.94 5.91
C GLY A 4 2.04 -9.47 5.92
N ALA A 5 1.05 -10.19 6.45
CA ALA A 5 1.05 -11.65 6.38
C ALA A 5 0.96 -12.14 4.93
N ILE A 6 0.10 -11.52 4.11
CA ILE A 6 -0.05 -11.83 2.69
C ILE A 6 1.24 -11.48 1.93
N ALA A 7 1.75 -10.26 2.11
CA ALA A 7 2.95 -9.78 1.43
C ALA A 7 4.17 -10.66 1.74
N ASN A 8 4.41 -10.98 3.01
CA ASN A 8 5.51 -11.85 3.40
C ASN A 8 5.39 -13.24 2.77
N ALA A 9 4.18 -13.81 2.68
CA ALA A 9 3.97 -15.13 2.09
C ALA A 9 4.26 -15.17 0.58
N VAL A 10 3.95 -14.10 -0.16
CA VAL A 10 4.19 -14.04 -1.61
C VAL A 10 5.63 -13.65 -1.93
N VAL A 11 6.22 -12.69 -1.20
CA VAL A 11 7.62 -12.27 -1.40
C VAL A 11 8.58 -13.41 -1.07
N ALA A 12 8.31 -14.20 -0.02
CA ALA A 12 9.09 -15.40 0.29
C ALA A 12 9.10 -16.46 -0.83
N ARG A 13 8.17 -16.36 -1.80
CA ARG A 13 8.08 -17.24 -2.98
C ARG A 13 8.64 -16.59 -4.26
N GLY A 14 9.33 -15.46 -4.14
CA GLY A 14 9.95 -14.75 -5.27
C GLY A 14 9.02 -13.74 -5.96
N ALA A 15 7.87 -13.41 -5.37
CA ALA A 15 7.05 -12.32 -5.87
C ALA A 15 7.74 -10.97 -5.62
N GLN A 16 7.63 -10.05 -6.58
CA GLN A 16 8.01 -8.66 -6.40
C GLN A 16 6.81 -7.87 -5.86
N ALA A 17 7.03 -7.09 -4.81
CA ALA A 17 6.00 -6.21 -4.25
C ALA A 17 5.97 -4.86 -5.00
N PHE A 18 4.77 -4.36 -5.22
CA PHE A 18 4.46 -3.07 -5.84
C PHE A 18 3.38 -2.36 -5.02
N GLY A 19 3.30 -1.05 -5.11
CA GLY A 19 2.31 -0.23 -4.43
C GLY A 19 2.57 -0.09 -2.94
N LEU A 20 3.84 0.01 -2.52
CA LEU A 20 4.19 0.35 -1.14
C LEU A 20 3.55 1.69 -0.76
N TRP A 21 2.94 1.76 0.41
CA TRP A 21 2.11 2.92 0.78
C TRP A 21 2.67 3.65 2.00
N PRO A 22 2.81 4.99 1.99
CA PRO A 22 3.37 5.71 3.13
C PRO A 22 2.52 5.54 4.40
N ARG A 23 3.19 5.37 5.54
CA ARG A 23 2.53 5.34 6.87
C ARG A 23 2.06 6.71 7.34
N ALA A 24 2.50 7.78 6.69
CA ALA A 24 2.17 9.14 7.05
C ALA A 24 0.65 9.36 6.96
N GLY A 25 0.08 9.99 7.99
CA GLY A 25 -1.37 10.23 8.07
C GLY A 25 -2.19 9.08 8.67
N TYR A 26 -1.55 8.08 9.27
CA TYR A 26 -2.19 7.04 10.07
C TYR A 26 -1.62 7.05 11.49
N GLU A 27 -2.49 6.95 12.50
CA GLU A 27 -2.11 6.75 13.89
C GLU A 27 -2.29 5.27 14.25
N PHE A 28 -1.20 4.63 14.69
CA PHE A 28 -1.21 3.23 15.12
C PHE A 28 -0.01 2.96 16.04
N GLU A 29 -0.17 2.03 16.98
CA GLU A 29 0.90 1.68 17.95
C GLU A 29 1.93 0.72 17.33
N GLN A 30 1.48 -0.40 16.78
CA GLN A 30 2.30 -1.35 16.01
C GLN A 30 1.43 -1.97 14.90
N SER A 31 2.01 -2.18 13.72
CA SER A 31 1.33 -2.84 12.61
C SER A 31 2.27 -3.84 11.96
N LYS A 32 1.83 -5.10 11.87
CA LYS A 32 2.51 -6.14 11.08
C LYS A 32 2.40 -5.89 9.58
N GLY A 33 1.61 -4.89 9.16
CA GLY A 33 1.48 -4.47 7.78
C GLY A 33 2.60 -3.57 7.27
N LEU A 34 3.54 -3.16 8.13
CA LEU A 34 4.68 -2.36 7.74
C LEU A 34 5.70 -3.20 6.95
N TYR A 35 6.13 -2.63 5.82
CA TYR A 35 7.27 -3.08 5.03
C TYR A 35 8.58 -2.64 5.68
N ASP A 36 8.65 -1.36 6.05
CA ASP A 36 9.77 -0.72 6.76
C ASP A 36 9.21 0.28 7.80
N GLU A 37 10.06 1.16 8.34
CA GLU A 37 9.63 2.14 9.34
C GLU A 37 8.68 3.23 8.79
N GLN A 38 8.60 3.39 7.47
CA GLN A 38 7.93 4.50 6.77
C GLN A 38 6.81 4.04 5.82
N HIS A 39 6.73 2.76 5.45
CA HIS A 39 5.85 2.24 4.41
C HIS A 39 5.13 0.97 4.85
N PHE A 40 3.87 0.85 4.43
CA PHE A 40 3.10 -0.37 4.42
C PHE A 40 3.36 -1.18 3.15
N TRP A 41 3.14 -2.49 3.24
CA TRP A 41 3.18 -3.41 2.10
C TRP A 41 2.12 -3.14 1.01
N GLY A 42 1.17 -2.23 1.25
CA GLY A 42 0.09 -1.90 0.32
C GLY A 42 -0.81 -0.79 0.88
N LEU A 43 -1.76 -0.33 0.05
CA LEU A 43 -2.72 0.71 0.43
C LEU A 43 -3.51 0.32 1.68
N VAL A 44 -3.49 1.22 2.66
CA VAL A 44 -4.30 1.11 3.88
C VAL A 44 -5.49 2.06 3.78
N LEU A 45 -6.69 1.54 3.98
CA LEU A 45 -7.92 2.34 4.01
C LEU A 45 -8.54 2.25 5.39
N ASP A 46 -8.97 3.40 5.91
CA ASP A 46 -9.69 3.52 7.17
C ASP A 46 -11.03 4.17 6.88
N PHE A 47 -12.07 3.34 6.82
CA PHE A 47 -13.43 3.76 6.50
C PHE A 47 -14.15 4.41 7.68
N GLU A 48 -13.69 4.18 8.91
CA GLU A 48 -14.35 4.67 10.12
C GLU A 48 -13.85 6.09 10.47
N ASN A 49 -12.55 6.33 10.31
CA ASN A 49 -11.93 7.60 10.72
C ASN A 49 -11.53 8.51 9.56
N GLN A 50 -11.36 7.96 8.34
CA GLN A 50 -10.81 8.68 7.19
C GLN A 50 -11.55 8.32 5.88
N SER A 51 -12.86 8.09 5.97
CA SER A 51 -13.72 7.75 4.81
C SER A 51 -13.53 8.71 3.64
N ASP A 52 -13.43 10.01 3.92
CA ASP A 52 -13.33 11.08 2.93
C ASP A 52 -12.00 11.04 2.14
N LEU A 53 -10.97 10.39 2.69
CA LEU A 53 -9.68 10.22 2.02
C LEU A 53 -9.64 8.97 1.13
N THR A 54 -10.65 8.08 1.22
CA THR A 54 -10.65 6.78 0.53
C THR A 54 -10.48 6.93 -0.97
N ASP A 55 -11.33 7.73 -1.61
CA ASP A 55 -11.29 7.91 -3.07
C ASP A 55 -9.98 8.54 -3.53
N GLN A 56 -9.46 9.50 -2.77
CA GLN A 56 -8.19 10.16 -3.07
C GLN A 56 -7.03 9.16 -2.99
N ARG A 57 -6.98 8.37 -1.92
CA ARG A 57 -5.91 7.39 -1.70
C ARG A 57 -5.94 6.27 -2.74
N ILE A 58 -7.12 5.78 -3.10
CA ILE A 58 -7.27 4.79 -4.19
C ILE A 58 -6.73 5.36 -5.51
N LYS A 59 -7.12 6.59 -5.89
CA LYS A 59 -6.63 7.21 -7.12
C LYS A 59 -5.11 7.35 -7.14
N GLN A 60 -4.53 7.82 -6.03
CA GLN A 60 -3.08 7.98 -5.89
C GLN A 60 -2.35 6.63 -5.99
N TRP A 61 -2.85 5.62 -5.28
CA TRP A 61 -2.24 4.29 -5.28
C TRP A 61 -2.34 3.59 -6.64
N CYS A 62 -3.47 3.71 -7.33
CA CYS A 62 -3.62 3.20 -8.69
C CYS A 62 -2.66 3.89 -9.67
N ALA A 63 -2.46 5.21 -9.55
CA ALA A 63 -1.49 5.93 -10.38
C ALA A 63 -0.06 5.43 -10.12
N GLN A 64 0.33 5.30 -8.85
CA GLN A 64 1.62 4.76 -8.44
C GLN A 64 1.88 3.37 -9.01
N ILE A 65 0.93 2.43 -8.87
CA ILE A 65 1.10 1.06 -9.39
C ILE A 65 1.22 1.05 -10.91
N ARG A 66 0.48 1.90 -11.61
CA ARG A 66 0.57 1.98 -13.07
C ARG A 66 1.95 2.45 -13.53
N GLU A 67 2.54 3.43 -12.84
CA GLU A 67 3.92 3.85 -13.10
C GLU A 67 4.91 2.72 -12.78
N GLU A 68 4.79 2.09 -11.60
CA GLU A 68 5.69 1.03 -11.16
C GLU A 68 5.66 -0.21 -12.07
N LEU A 69 4.48 -0.55 -12.60
CA LEU A 69 4.31 -1.67 -13.55
C LEU A 69 4.56 -1.27 -15.01
N GLY A 70 4.81 0.01 -15.30
CA GLY A 70 4.96 0.51 -16.66
C GLY A 70 3.69 0.35 -17.52
N ILE A 71 2.51 0.38 -16.88
CA ILE A 71 1.18 0.26 -17.54
C ILE A 71 0.70 1.63 -18.04
N ASP A 72 1.41 2.71 -17.71
CA ASP A 72 1.31 3.97 -18.45
C ASP A 72 1.86 3.77 -19.87
N ALA A 73 0.94 3.33 -20.73
CA ALA A 73 1.10 3.33 -22.17
C ALA A 73 1.59 4.70 -22.63
N GLN A 74 2.59 4.67 -23.50
CA GLN A 74 2.90 5.74 -24.41
C GLN A 74 1.64 6.52 -24.81
N ALA A 75 1.65 7.81 -24.50
CA ALA A 75 0.91 8.84 -25.20
C ALA A 75 1.94 9.80 -25.80
#